data_AF-A0A218QH34-F1
#
_entry.id   AF-A0A218QH34-F1
#
_cell.length_a   1.000
_cell.length_b   1.000
_cell.length_c   1.000
_cell.angle_alpha   90.00
_cell.angle_beta   90.00
_cell.angle_gamma   90.00
#
_symmetry.space_group_name_H-M   'P 1'
#
loop_
_entity.id
_entity.type
_entity.pdbx_description
1 polymer ?
#
loop_
_entity_poly.entity_id
_entity_poly.type
_entity_poly.pdbx_seq_one_letter_code
_entity_poly.pdbx_strand_id
1 'polypeptide(L)'
;MNTSIRLLPESELEEADHIFRLAFGTFVGLPEPTDFCCDISYILYYWQANPNDETSLAAFAICHCGALTEAGSDTCYVKFAAVRPSLNASTHFEQLLNLCEMLTIKAGMSRLLAGVNTSHHDAYRRMIARGFRTEITGIGMHKQS
;
A
#
# COMPACT_ATOMS: atom_id res chain seq x y z
N MET A 1 6.12 -15.37 14.05
CA MET A 1 5.33 -15.24 12.80
C MET A 1 6.29 -15.24 11.63
N ASN A 2 6.09 -16.12 10.66
CA ASN A 2 6.95 -16.24 9.48
C ASN A 2 6.31 -15.42 8.35
N THR A 3 6.82 -14.22 8.08
CA THR A 3 6.30 -13.34 7.02
C THR A 3 6.98 -13.70 5.70
N SER A 4 6.22 -14.07 4.67
CA SER A 4 6.75 -14.41 3.33
C SER A 4 6.39 -13.35 2.31
N ILE A 5 7.35 -13.02 1.43
CA ILE A 5 7.13 -12.14 0.26
C ILE A 5 6.85 -13.01 -0.94
N ARG A 6 5.80 -12.68 -1.68
CA ARG A 6 5.57 -13.24 -3.01
C ARG A 6 4.83 -12.24 -3.88
N LEU A 7 4.81 -12.51 -5.17
CA LEU A 7 3.83 -11.88 -6.05
C LEU A 7 2.44 -12.19 -5.50
N LEU A 8 1.57 -11.18 -5.52
CA LEU A 8 0.18 -11.33 -5.09
C LEU A 8 -0.53 -12.27 -6.08
N PRO A 9 -0.94 -13.48 -5.67
CA PRO A 9 -1.64 -14.43 -6.52
C PRO A 9 -3.04 -13.92 -6.78
N GLU A 10 -3.64 -14.41 -7.86
CA GLU A 10 -5.00 -14.07 -8.26
C GLU A 10 -6.02 -14.32 -7.15
N SER A 11 -5.82 -15.38 -6.35
CA SER A 11 -6.68 -15.76 -5.22
C SER A 11 -6.73 -14.73 -4.09
N GLU A 12 -5.81 -13.77 -4.02
CA GLU A 12 -5.74 -12.75 -2.96
C GLU A 12 -6.11 -11.36 -3.44
N LEU A 13 -6.52 -11.22 -4.70
CA LEU A 13 -6.88 -9.93 -5.27
C LEU A 13 -8.10 -9.30 -4.59
N GLU A 14 -9.10 -10.10 -4.23
CA GLU A 14 -10.29 -9.60 -3.53
C GLU A 14 -9.95 -9.04 -2.15
N GLU A 15 -9.03 -9.70 -1.45
CA GLU A 15 -8.60 -9.26 -0.14
C GLU A 15 -7.71 -8.01 -0.23
N ALA A 16 -6.85 -7.93 -1.24
CA ALA A 16 -6.08 -6.73 -1.53
C ALA A 16 -6.99 -5.55 -1.93
N ASP A 17 -8.01 -5.80 -2.75
CA ASP A 17 -9.02 -4.81 -3.13
C ASP A 17 -9.80 -4.32 -1.91
N HIS A 18 -10.22 -5.22 -1.01
CA HIS A 18 -10.86 -4.84 0.24
C HIS A 18 -9.97 -3.93 1.10
N ILE A 19 -8.69 -4.30 1.30
CA ILE A 19 -7.73 -3.49 2.07
C ILE A 19 -7.47 -2.15 1.37
N PHE A 20 -7.40 -2.13 0.04
CA PHE A 20 -7.26 -0.92 -0.77
C PHE A 20 -8.43 0.03 -0.52
N ARG A 21 -9.67 -0.43 -0.74
CA ARG A 21 -10.86 0.39 -0.58
C ARG A 21 -10.99 0.90 0.84
N LEU A 22 -10.85 0.02 1.83
CA LEU A 22 -10.91 0.39 3.24
C LEU A 22 -9.89 1.48 3.58
N ALA A 23 -8.62 1.33 3.17
CA ALA A 23 -7.58 2.28 3.48
C ALA A 23 -7.82 3.66 2.83
N PHE A 24 -8.14 3.67 1.53
CA PHE A 24 -8.30 4.92 0.79
C PHE A 24 -9.65 5.61 1.03
N GLY A 25 -10.73 4.85 1.21
CA GLY A 25 -12.02 5.36 1.65
C GLY A 25 -11.97 6.00 3.02
N THR A 26 -11.23 5.42 3.95
CA THR A 26 -10.94 6.04 5.26
C THR A 26 -10.17 7.34 5.08
N PHE A 27 -9.14 7.33 4.24
CA PHE A 27 -8.32 8.51 3.96
C PHE A 27 -9.12 9.68 3.37
N VAL A 28 -10.04 9.42 2.44
CA VAL A 28 -10.89 10.47 1.86
C VAL A 28 -12.09 10.86 2.75
N GLY A 29 -12.36 10.09 3.80
CA GLY A 29 -13.46 10.34 4.75
C GLY A 29 -14.83 9.92 4.24
N LEU A 30 -14.94 8.81 3.51
CA LEU A 30 -16.25 8.25 3.13
C LEU A 30 -17.01 7.74 4.37
N PRO A 31 -18.34 7.85 4.39
CA PRO A 31 -19.15 7.26 5.46
C PRO A 31 -19.03 5.73 5.48
N GLU A 32 -18.96 5.11 4.30
CA GLU A 32 -18.67 3.69 4.10
C GLU A 32 -17.33 3.56 3.35
N PRO A 33 -16.20 3.38 4.06
CA PRO A 33 -14.87 3.35 3.44
C PRO A 33 -14.70 2.32 2.32
N THR A 34 -15.39 1.17 2.41
CA THR A 34 -15.32 0.12 1.40
C THR A 34 -15.98 0.51 0.07
N ASP A 35 -16.75 1.60 0.02
CA ASP A 35 -17.35 2.12 -1.22
C ASP A 35 -16.33 2.91 -2.07
N PHE A 36 -15.10 3.11 -1.59
CA PHE A 36 -14.07 3.81 -2.35
C PHE A 36 -13.85 3.18 -3.72
N CYS A 37 -13.93 3.99 -4.77
CA CYS A 37 -13.79 3.56 -6.17
C CYS A 37 -14.70 2.39 -6.56
N CYS A 38 -15.87 2.22 -5.93
CA CYS A 38 -16.83 1.15 -6.26
C CYS A 38 -17.36 1.25 -7.70
N ASP A 39 -17.24 2.43 -8.32
CA ASP A 39 -17.62 2.76 -9.70
C ASP A 39 -16.47 2.61 -10.73
N ILE A 40 -15.22 2.56 -10.28
CA ILE A 40 -14.03 2.46 -11.15
C ILE A 40 -13.66 0.97 -11.33
N SER A 41 -14.29 0.34 -12.31
CA SER A 41 -14.02 -1.04 -12.76
C SER A 41 -12.71 -1.20 -13.55
N TYR A 42 -11.60 -0.58 -13.13
CA TYR A 42 -10.30 -0.71 -13.82
C TYR A 42 -9.41 -1.86 -13.31
N ILE A 43 -9.85 -2.63 -12.33
CA ILE A 43 -9.24 -3.92 -11.97
C ILE A 43 -10.24 -5.02 -12.37
N LEU A 44 -9.90 -5.70 -13.46
CA LEU A 44 -10.70 -6.68 -14.18
C LEU A 44 -11.21 -7.85 -13.30
N TYR A 45 -12.53 -8.08 -13.40
CA TYR A 45 -13.29 -9.35 -13.30
C TYR A 45 -13.33 -10.14 -11.99
N TYR A 46 -14.56 -10.18 -11.41
CA TYR A 46 -15.24 -11.27 -10.66
C TYR A 46 -14.45 -11.91 -9.49
N TRP A 47 -15.05 -12.12 -8.32
CA TRP A 47 -15.67 -13.38 -7.89
C TRP A 47 -16.16 -13.18 -6.45
N GLN A 48 -17.19 -13.92 -6.01
CA GLN A 48 -17.74 -13.85 -4.65
C GLN A 48 -16.79 -14.51 -3.63
N ALA A 49 -16.24 -13.76 -2.66
CA ALA A 49 -15.56 -14.35 -1.50
C ALA A 49 -16.50 -15.16 -0.61
N ASN A 50 -15.96 -16.29 -0.18
CA ASN A 50 -16.44 -17.08 0.94
C ASN A 50 -15.72 -16.58 2.23
N PRO A 51 -16.41 -16.08 3.26
CA PRO A 51 -15.79 -15.24 4.30
C PRO A 51 -15.08 -15.96 5.47
N ASN A 52 -14.55 -17.17 5.30
CA ASN A 52 -13.91 -17.90 6.41
C ASN A 52 -12.60 -18.57 6.02
N ASP A 53 -11.47 -17.84 6.09
CA ASP A 53 -10.16 -18.48 6.25
C ASP A 53 -9.17 -17.61 7.04
N GLU A 54 -8.51 -18.22 8.03
CA GLU A 54 -7.59 -17.58 9.00
C GLU A 54 -6.16 -17.36 8.44
N THR A 55 -6.00 -17.37 7.11
CA THR A 55 -4.73 -17.12 6.38
C THR A 55 -4.71 -15.76 5.66
N SER A 56 -5.38 -14.78 6.26
CA SER A 56 -5.73 -13.51 5.64
C SER A 56 -4.53 -12.58 5.33
N LEU A 57 -4.51 -11.96 4.14
CA LEU A 57 -3.52 -10.99 3.67
C LEU A 57 -3.36 -9.81 4.65
N ALA A 58 -2.18 -9.69 5.26
CA ALA A 58 -1.90 -8.64 6.24
C ALA A 58 -1.63 -7.26 5.62
N ALA A 59 -1.01 -7.22 4.44
CA ALA A 59 -0.61 -6.01 3.75
C ALA A 59 -0.26 -6.29 2.28
N PHE A 60 -0.34 -5.28 1.42
CA PHE A 60 0.15 -5.35 0.04
C PHE A 60 0.76 -4.02 -0.41
N ALA A 61 1.54 -4.07 -1.48
CA ALA A 61 2.08 -2.90 -2.18
C ALA A 61 2.08 -3.11 -3.70
N ILE A 62 1.77 -2.06 -4.45
CA ILE A 62 1.86 -1.97 -5.91
C ILE A 62 3.08 -1.11 -6.21
N CYS A 63 4.11 -1.73 -6.78
CA CYS A 63 5.39 -1.08 -7.09
C CYS A 63 5.59 -0.97 -8.59
N HIS A 64 5.96 0.22 -9.06
CA HIS A 64 6.49 0.44 -10.41
C HIS A 64 8.02 0.42 -10.36
N CYS A 65 8.65 -0.30 -11.29
CA CYS A 65 10.11 -0.39 -11.41
C CYS A 65 10.51 -0.31 -12.89
N GLY A 66 11.60 0.40 -13.17
CA GLY A 66 12.24 0.40 -14.48
C GLY A 66 11.74 1.49 -15.43
N ALA A 67 12.54 1.69 -16.49
CA ALA A 67 12.32 2.72 -17.49
C ALA A 67 10.93 2.63 -18.12
N LEU A 68 10.38 3.78 -18.53
CA LEU A 68 9.05 3.92 -19.12
C LEU A 68 7.87 3.67 -18.14
N THR A 69 8.15 3.51 -16.85
CA THR A 69 7.13 3.58 -15.80
C THR A 69 7.12 4.96 -15.13
N GLU A 70 6.09 5.23 -14.33
CA GLU A 70 6.01 6.42 -13.46
C GLU A 70 7.22 6.53 -12.49
N ALA A 71 7.89 5.42 -12.21
CA ALA A 71 9.07 5.39 -11.33
C ALA A 71 10.36 5.91 -12.01
N GLY A 72 10.39 6.02 -13.33
CA GLY A 72 11.64 6.28 -14.07
C GLY A 72 12.61 5.11 -14.02
N SER A 73 13.86 5.33 -14.43
CA SER A 73 14.81 4.25 -14.73
C SER A 73 15.56 3.65 -13.54
N ASP A 74 15.62 4.36 -12.40
CA ASP A 74 16.46 3.98 -11.25
C ASP A 74 15.71 4.11 -9.91
N THR A 75 14.41 3.86 -9.92
CA THR A 75 13.58 3.94 -8.71
C THR A 75 12.52 2.85 -8.72
N CYS A 76 12.31 2.26 -7.54
CA CYS A 76 11.12 1.49 -7.22
C CYS A 76 10.13 2.45 -6.58
N TYR A 77 9.03 2.76 -7.26
CA TYR A 77 7.99 3.65 -6.76
C TYR A 77 6.81 2.83 -6.23
N VAL A 78 6.57 2.90 -4.92
CA VAL A 78 5.37 2.35 -4.28
C VAL A 78 4.22 3.30 -4.57
N LYS A 79 3.42 2.96 -5.58
CA LYS A 79 2.28 3.77 -6.00
C LYS A 79 1.13 3.66 -5.02
N PHE A 80 0.84 2.44 -4.59
CA PHE A 80 -0.17 2.16 -3.58
C PHE A 80 0.37 1.12 -2.60
N ALA A 81 0.06 1.32 -1.32
CA ALA A 81 0.32 0.33 -0.29
C ALA A 81 -0.74 0.48 0.79
N ALA A 82 -1.13 -0.64 1.37
CA ALA A 82 -2.06 -0.65 2.48
C ALA A 82 -1.74 -1.82 3.41
N VAL A 83 -2.00 -1.59 4.69
CA VAL A 83 -1.85 -2.57 5.76
C VAL A 83 -3.20 -2.71 6.42
N ARG A 84 -3.64 -3.95 6.64
CA ARG A 84 -4.89 -4.23 7.33
C ARG A 84 -4.85 -3.65 8.75
N PRO A 85 -5.89 -2.91 9.17
CA PRO A 85 -6.03 -2.48 10.56
C PRO A 85 -5.99 -3.68 11.52
N SER A 86 -5.04 -3.68 12.44
CA SER A 86 -4.86 -4.74 13.44
C SER A 86 -3.90 -4.26 14.54
N LEU A 87 -3.84 -4.99 15.66
CA LEU A 87 -2.85 -4.73 16.73
C LEU A 87 -1.40 -4.80 16.21
N ASN A 88 -1.16 -5.53 15.11
CA ASN A 88 0.15 -5.71 14.50
C ASN A 88 0.38 -4.80 13.27
N ALA A 89 -0.52 -3.86 12.96
CA ALA A 89 -0.44 -3.06 11.73
C ALA A 89 0.88 -2.28 11.60
N SER A 90 1.40 -1.74 12.71
CA SER A 90 2.72 -1.09 12.73
C SER A 90 3.85 -2.05 12.33
N THR A 91 3.85 -3.27 12.86
CA THR A 91 4.85 -4.29 12.54
C THR A 91 4.73 -4.72 11.09
N HIS A 92 3.51 -4.97 10.61
CA HIS A 92 3.26 -5.33 9.21
C HIS A 92 3.65 -4.20 8.25
N PHE A 93 3.49 -2.93 8.64
CA PHE A 93 3.94 -1.78 7.86
C PHE A 93 5.46 -1.75 7.70
N GLU A 94 6.22 -1.91 8.80
CA GLU A 94 7.68 -1.96 8.73
C GLU A 94 8.18 -3.18 7.95
N GLN A 95 7.52 -4.32 8.11
CA GLN A 95 7.79 -5.50 7.30
C GLN A 95 7.56 -5.19 5.83
N LEU A 96 6.42 -4.62 5.44
CA LEU A 96 6.11 -4.23 4.06
C LEU A 96 7.21 -3.32 3.47
N LEU A 97 7.70 -2.32 4.23
CA LEU A 97 8.81 -1.47 3.79
C LEU A 97 10.10 -2.26 3.55
N ASN A 98 10.46 -3.20 4.43
CA ASN A 98 11.59 -4.11 4.18
C ASN A 98 11.40 -4.90 2.87
N LEU A 99 10.16 -5.35 2.57
CA LEU A 99 9.86 -6.08 1.35
C LEU A 99 10.03 -5.21 0.10
N CYS A 100 9.57 -3.95 0.17
CA CYS A 100 9.75 -2.98 -0.91
C CYS A 100 11.24 -2.65 -1.14
N GLU A 101 12.05 -2.54 -0.08
CA GLU A 101 13.51 -2.34 -0.20
C GLU A 101 14.18 -3.55 -0.87
N MET A 102 13.84 -4.77 -0.44
CA MET A 102 14.36 -6.00 -1.08
C MET A 102 13.94 -6.10 -2.56
N LEU A 103 12.70 -5.74 -2.90
CA LEU A 103 12.23 -5.68 -4.28
C LEU A 103 13.04 -4.65 -5.08
N THR A 104 13.31 -3.48 -4.49
CA THR A 104 14.12 -2.40 -5.12
C THR A 104 15.49 -2.93 -5.53
N ILE A 105 16.18 -3.59 -4.60
CA ILE A 105 17.49 -4.20 -4.85
C ILE A 105 17.39 -5.30 -5.92
N LYS A 106 16.39 -6.18 -5.81
CA LYS A 106 16.19 -7.29 -6.77
C LYS A 106 15.88 -6.78 -8.17
N ALA A 107 15.19 -5.65 -8.30
CA ALA A 107 14.89 -4.99 -9.56
C ALA A 107 16.09 -4.21 -10.13
N GLY A 108 17.22 -4.15 -9.42
CA GLY A 108 18.41 -3.41 -9.83
C GLY A 108 18.28 -1.89 -9.70
N MET A 109 17.32 -1.42 -8.90
CA MET A 109 17.08 0.00 -8.66
C MET A 109 17.90 0.47 -7.45
N SER A 110 18.36 1.72 -7.45
CA SER A 110 19.13 2.28 -6.33
C SER A 110 18.27 3.02 -5.29
N ARG A 111 16.99 3.33 -5.61
CA ARG A 111 16.11 4.16 -4.79
C ARG A 111 14.72 3.54 -4.59
N LEU A 112 14.20 3.66 -3.37
CA LEU A 112 12.80 3.36 -3.04
C LEU A 112 12.06 4.69 -2.77
N LEU A 113 10.99 4.94 -3.51
CA LEU A 113 10.10 6.08 -3.32
C LEU A 113 8.74 5.59 -2.84
N ALA A 114 8.22 6.15 -1.75
CA ALA A 114 6.90 5.81 -1.21
C ALA A 114 6.26 7.06 -0.59
N GLY A 115 4.93 7.19 -0.77
CA GLY A 115 4.14 8.27 -0.17
C GLY A 115 3.52 7.88 1.17
N VAL A 116 3.34 8.86 2.06
CA VAL A 116 2.60 8.69 3.32
C VAL A 116 1.84 9.98 3.66
N ASN A 117 0.65 9.86 4.21
CA ASN A 117 -0.05 11.00 4.79
C ASN A 117 0.60 11.38 6.13
N THR A 118 1.08 12.62 6.27
CA THR A 118 1.71 13.11 7.50
C THR A 118 0.76 13.18 8.69
N SER A 119 -0.56 13.17 8.49
CA SER A 119 -1.54 13.03 9.56
C SER A 119 -1.51 11.63 10.21
N HIS A 120 -1.03 10.61 9.48
CA HIS A 120 -0.73 9.28 10.03
C HIS A 120 0.65 9.29 10.70
N HIS A 121 0.71 9.96 11.86
CA HIS A 121 1.94 10.25 12.59
C HIS A 121 2.83 9.02 12.82
N ASP A 122 2.25 7.88 13.20
CA ASP A 122 3.03 6.65 13.46
C ASP A 122 3.69 6.11 12.20
N ALA A 123 2.97 6.05 11.08
CA ALA A 123 3.51 5.59 9.80
C ALA A 123 4.61 6.55 9.31
N TYR A 124 4.36 7.86 9.36
CA TYR A 124 5.33 8.88 8.98
C TYR A 124 6.62 8.79 9.81
N ARG A 125 6.52 8.70 11.14
CA ARG A 125 7.70 8.60 12.02
C ARG A 125 8.52 7.34 11.76
N ARG A 126 7.87 6.21 11.48
CA ARG A 126 8.56 4.95 11.13
C ARG A 126 9.31 5.07 9.81
N MET A 127 8.74 5.73 8.80
CA MET A 127 9.46 6.00 7.54
C MET A 127 10.70 6.89 7.79
N ILE A 128 10.58 7.96 8.57
CA ILE A 128 11.71 8.82 8.90
C ILE A 128 12.79 8.05 9.69
N ALA A 129 12.40 7.21 10.65
CA ALA A 129 13.34 6.37 11.42
C ALA A 129 14.12 5.38 10.53
N ARG A 130 13.56 5.01 9.38
CA ARG A 130 14.19 4.16 8.36
C ARG A 130 15.00 4.95 7.32
N GLY A 131 15.13 6.26 7.48
CA GLY A 131 15.96 7.11 6.65
C GLY A 131 15.27 7.72 5.42
N PHE A 132 13.95 7.51 5.24
CA PHE A 132 13.20 8.20 4.19
C PHE A 132 13.36 9.72 4.33
N ARG A 133 13.45 10.40 3.18
CA ARG A 133 13.54 11.87 3.09
C ARG A 133 12.41 12.38 2.22
N THR A 134 11.86 13.53 2.57
CA THR A 134 10.81 14.18 1.78
C THR A 134 11.40 14.69 0.46
N GLU A 135 10.86 14.21 -0.65
CA GLU A 135 11.20 14.66 -2.00
C GLU A 135 10.04 15.46 -2.63
N ILE A 136 8.81 14.97 -2.47
CA ILE A 136 7.58 15.62 -2.94
C ILE A 136 6.65 15.80 -1.74
N THR A 137 6.08 16.99 -1.60
CA THR A 137 5.04 17.27 -0.58
C THR A 137 3.72 17.52 -1.29
N GLY A 138 2.74 16.62 -1.10
CA GLY A 138 1.36 16.83 -1.53
C GLY A 138 0.55 17.53 -0.43
N ILE A 139 -0.39 18.38 -0.83
CA ILE A 139 -1.30 19.07 0.10
C ILE A 139 -2.73 18.61 -0.19
N GLY A 140 -3.37 17.99 0.79
CA GLY A 140 -4.81 17.70 0.77
C GLY A 140 -5.61 18.91 1.26
N MET A 141 -6.48 19.45 0.42
CA MET A 141 -7.40 20.52 0.82
C MET A 141 -8.69 19.92 1.36
N HIS A 142 -8.98 20.15 2.64
CA HIS A 142 -10.24 19.74 3.27
C HIS A 142 -11.20 20.92 3.31
N LYS A 143 -12.45 20.70 2.89
CA LYS A 143 -13.51 21.69 3.09
C LYS A 143 -13.76 21.82 4.60
N GLN A 144 -13.89 23.05 5.11
CA GLN A 144 -14.33 23.25 6.49
C GLN A 144 -15.71 22.62 6.67
N SER A 145 -15.80 21.69 7.62
CA SER A 145 -17.04 21.09 8.12
C SER A 145 -17.89 22.11 8.86
#